data_AF-A0A651EEF2-F1
#
_entry.id   AF-A0A651EEF2-F1
#
_cell.length_a   1.000
_cell.length_b   1.000
_cell.length_c   1.000
_cell.angle_alpha   90.00
_cell.angle_beta   90.00
_cell.angle_gamma   90.00
#
_symmetry.space_group_name_H-M   'P 1'
#
loop_
_entity.id
_entity.type
_entity.pdbx_description
1 polymer ?
#
loop_
_entity_poly.entity_id
_entity_poly.type
_entity_poly.pdbx_seq_one_letter_code
_entity_poly.pdbx_strand_id
1 'polypeptide(L)' 'LNFGDMFAYDAAQSLGAPLLFVGEDFAATDVAPALAPEGDAR' A
#
# COMPACT_ATOMS: atom_id res chain seq x y z
N LEU A 1 8.67 2.94 5.92
CA LEU A 1 9.41 2.55 4.70
C LEU A 1 10.89 2.33 4.95
N ASN A 2 11.36 1.13 4.65
CA ASN A 2 12.76 0.74 4.52
C ASN A 2 13.12 0.52 3.03
N PHE A 3 14.38 0.17 2.73
CA PHE A 3 14.82 -0.09 1.35
C PHE A 3 14.13 -1.30 0.70
N GLY A 4 13.79 -2.34 1.49
CA GLY A 4 13.04 -3.49 1.01
C GLY A 4 11.61 -3.14 0.56
N ASP A 5 10.97 -2.20 1.24
CA ASP A 5 9.62 -1.73 0.91
C ASP A 5 9.56 -1.02 -0.45
N MET A 6 10.68 -0.51 -0.95
CA MET A 6 10.74 0.18 -2.25
C MET A 6 10.38 -0.75 -3.42
N PHE A 7 10.71 -2.04 -3.36
CA PHE A 7 10.37 -2.98 -4.44
C PHE A 7 8.87 -3.24 -4.50
N ALA A 8 8.22 -3.34 -3.33
CA ALA A 8 6.77 -3.51 -3.25
C ALA A 8 6.04 -2.24 -3.71
N TYR A 9 6.55 -1.06 -3.31
CA TYR A 9 6.05 0.23 -3.77
C TYR A 9 6.14 0.40 -5.29
N ASP A 10 7.33 0.18 -5.87
CA ASP A 10 7.57 0.33 -7.30
C ASP A 10 6.74 -0.66 -8.13
N ALA A 11 6.62 -1.92 -7.66
CA ALA A 11 5.76 -2.90 -8.31
C ALA A 11 4.29 -2.46 -8.31
N ALA A 12 3.77 -1.97 -7.18
CA ALA A 12 2.40 -1.50 -7.08
C ALA A 12 2.16 -0.28 -8.00
N GLN A 13 3.08 0.68 -8.02
CA GLN A 13 3.01 1.86 -8.88
C GLN A 13 3.10 1.51 -10.37
N SER A 14 4.07 0.68 -10.75
CA SER A 14 4.29 0.24 -12.14
C SER A 14 3.12 -0.57 -12.69
N LEU A 15 2.45 -1.36 -11.85
CA LEU A 15 1.27 -2.15 -12.23
C LEU A 15 -0.04 -1.39 -12.08
N GLY A 16 -0.05 -0.20 -11.46
CA GLY A 16 -1.27 0.50 -11.08
C GLY A 16 -2.18 -0.33 -10.15
N ALA A 17 -1.57 -1.20 -9.34
CA ALA A 17 -2.27 -2.16 -8.50
C ALA A 17 -2.25 -1.71 -7.03
N PRO A 18 -3.31 -1.98 -6.26
CA PRO A 18 -3.31 -1.68 -4.83
C PRO A 18 -2.36 -2.62 -4.07
N LEU A 19 -1.72 -2.11 -3.02
CA LEU A 19 -0.73 -2.84 -2.23
C LEU A 19 -1.35 -3.37 -0.93
N LEU A 20 -1.18 -4.67 -0.68
CA LEU A 20 -1.51 -5.28 0.61
C LEU A 20 -0.28 -5.20 1.53
N PHE A 21 -0.43 -4.53 2.67
CA PHE A 21 0.61 -4.39 3.67
C PHE A 21 0.02 -4.48 5.08
N VAL A 22 0.89 -4.72 6.06
CA VAL A 22 0.53 -4.76 7.49
C VAL A 22 1.18 -3.57 8.19
N GLY A 23 0.47 -2.95 9.13
CA GLY A 23 0.92 -1.75 9.81
C GLY A 23 0.65 -0.49 9.00
N GLU A 24 1.43 0.57 9.26
CA GLU A 24 1.19 1.92 8.71
C GLU A 24 2.34 2.43 7.81
N ASP A 25 3.30 1.56 7.48
CA ASP A 25 4.49 1.96 6.72
C ASP A 25 4.15 2.66 5.40
N PHE A 26 3.12 2.17 4.70
CA PHE A 26 2.66 2.71 3.42
C PHE A 26 1.52 3.73 3.57
N ALA A 27 1.03 4.02 4.80
CA ALA A 27 -0.10 4.90 5.02
C ALA A 27 0.18 6.36 4.64
N ALA A 28 1.45 6.79 4.68
CA ALA A 28 1.90 8.11 4.26
C ALA A 28 2.46 8.14 2.83
N THR A 29 2.07 7.18 1.98
CA THR A 29 2.44 7.11 0.57
C THR A 29 1.22 7.30 -0.33
N ASP A 30 1.46 7.44 -1.63
CA ASP A 30 0.43 7.57 -2.67
C ASP A 30 -0.08 6.22 -3.21
N VAL A 31 0.41 5.09 -2.68
CA VAL A 31 -0.08 3.76 -3.07
C VAL A 31 -1.46 3.49 -2.47
N ALA A 32 -2.38 2.97 -3.29
CA ALA A 32 -3.69 2.57 -2.80
C ALA A 32 -3.58 1.31 -1.92
N PRO A 33 -4.16 1.27 -0.71
CA PRO A 33 -4.22 0.05 0.09
C PRO A 33 -5.18 -0.97 -0.55
N ALA A 34 -4.80 -2.24 -0.54
CA ALA A 34 -5.64 -3.32 -1.08
C ALA A 34 -6.85 -3.66 -0.19
N LEU A 35 -6.76 -3.38 1.11
CA LEU A 35 -7.87 -3.52 2.03
C LEU A 35 -8.43 -2.14 2.35
N ALA A 36 -9.77 -2.03 2.33
CA ALA A 36 -10.42 -0.90 2.97
C ALA A 36 -10.08 -0.94 4.47
N PRO A 37 -9.84 0.21 5.12
CA PRO A 37 -9.79 0.24 6.57
C PRO A 37 -11.10 -0.37 7.10
N GLU A 38 -11.04 -1.16 8.17
CA GLU A 38 -12.18 -1.93 8.73
C GLU A 38 -13.42 -1.08 9.15
N GLY A 39 -13.49 0.20 8.79
CA GLY A 39 -14.60 1.12 9.01
C GLY A 39 -15.38 1.56 7.76
N ASP A 40 -15.05 1.11 6.56
CA ASP A 40 -15.76 1.51 5.32
C ASP A 40 -16.51 0.35 4.66
N ALA A 41 -17.42 -0.24 5.41
CA ALA A 41 -18.57 -0.96 4.86
C ALA A 41 -19.77 0.01 4.88
N ARG A 42 -19.84 0.89 3.89
CA ARG A 42 -21.04 1.66 3.55
C ARG A 42 -21.39 1.48 2.08
#